data_AF-A0A7M3MX14-F1
#
_entry.id   AF-A0A7M3MX14-F1
#
_cell.length_a   1.000
_cell.length_b   1.000
_cell.length_c   1.000
_cell.angle_alpha   90.00
_cell.angle_beta   90.00
_cell.angle_gamma   90.00
#
_symmetry.space_group_name_H-M   'P 1'
#
loop_
_entity.id
_entity.type
_entity.pdbx_description
1 polymer ?
#
loop_
_entity_poly.entity_id
_entity_poly.type
_entity_poly.pdbx_seq_one_letter_code
_entity_poly.pdbx_strand_id
1 'polypeptide(L)'
;MLSKREQSELRGRIFRHLDGIAVAPVAYALHQSKMADRILQAGEIGLNSLCIEFGANDGYLNVGFRALAAQGWLDYRVDNKSGEVTVATTEYTESAFAFFTHFREVVLLHREVKKFNGILQNSEGREKFFQLLAARGSDFGLPPAEGKIGESVREQILFHIEGNLVGPLVVKLAMGGMFHKYFMEASFRAEEYHQDHLAFENILDFLSLLGWFKKKNGTYQFSDAGLFFAKRASAYGVTVSYLPTFRKVHELIFGNPEALVSRPGEPEKHVDREMNVWGSGGAHSAYFKKVDEIIVDLFNRPVNEQPKGVLDMGCGNGAFLIHIFDVIEHRTYRGKILDQHPLILVGADYNESALKVTRANLIGADIWAKVVWGDIGQPDLLAQNLKEDYGVDMSELLNTRTFLDHNRIWEKPENTVQRESTSTGAFAYRGKRLNNNLVEENLLHHFNKWAPYIQRFGLLVIELHTIDPKLAARNVGKTTATAYDTTHGLSDQYIVELDVFLKVAEEAGLYPDERLHAKFPDSDLATISVNLLKGNSSGKLV
;
A
#
# COMPACT_ATOMS: atom_id res chain seq x y z
N MET A 1 -14.04 27.14 -2.99
CA MET A 1 -14.38 25.76 -3.41
C MET A 1 -13.50 25.40 -4.59
N LEU A 2 -12.67 24.36 -4.45
CA LEU A 2 -11.70 23.95 -5.48
C LEU A 2 -12.39 23.29 -6.69
N SER A 3 -11.99 23.70 -7.89
CA SER A 3 -12.35 23.05 -9.15
C SER A 3 -11.82 21.61 -9.25
N LYS A 4 -12.37 20.80 -10.17
CA LYS A 4 -11.88 19.43 -10.42
C LYS A 4 -10.40 19.41 -10.80
N ARG A 5 -9.95 20.40 -11.57
CA ARG A 5 -8.55 20.52 -11.99
C ARG A 5 -7.63 20.78 -10.80
N GLU A 6 -7.96 21.76 -9.95
CA GLU A 6 -7.18 22.05 -8.73
C GLU A 6 -7.14 20.85 -7.79
N GLN A 7 -8.26 20.15 -7.61
CA GLN A 7 -8.28 18.90 -6.82
C GLN A 7 -7.39 17.80 -7.42
N SER A 8 -7.28 17.72 -8.74
CA SER A 8 -6.38 16.77 -9.42
C SER A 8 -4.92 17.14 -9.21
N GLU A 9 -4.57 18.42 -9.34
CA GLU A 9 -3.20 18.92 -9.12
C GLU A 9 -2.75 18.72 -7.66
N LEU A 10 -3.62 19.04 -6.69
CA LEU A 10 -3.35 18.81 -5.27
C LEU A 10 -3.21 17.32 -4.94
N ARG A 11 -4.06 16.46 -5.52
CA ARG A 11 -3.91 15.01 -5.37
C ARG A 11 -2.58 14.51 -5.93
N GLY A 12 -2.15 15.07 -7.06
CA GLY A 12 -0.87 14.73 -7.66
C GLY A 12 0.33 15.10 -6.78
N ARG A 13 0.22 16.16 -5.97
CA ARG A 13 1.24 16.44 -4.93
C ARG A 13 1.30 15.36 -3.87
N ILE A 14 0.15 14.87 -3.39
CA ILE A 14 0.12 13.74 -2.45
C ILE A 14 0.85 12.55 -3.05
N PHE A 15 0.54 12.17 -4.30
CA PHE A 15 1.18 11.03 -4.95
C PHE A 15 2.70 11.19 -5.10
N ARG A 16 3.17 12.38 -5.52
CA ARG A 16 4.62 12.68 -5.57
C ARG A 16 5.28 12.63 -4.20
N HIS A 17 4.59 13.03 -3.13
CA HIS A 17 5.11 12.87 -1.79
C HIS A 17 5.26 11.41 -1.38
N LEU A 18 4.28 10.56 -1.71
CA LEU A 18 4.36 9.12 -1.45
C LEU A 18 5.51 8.47 -2.22
N ASP A 19 5.66 8.82 -3.50
CA ASP A 19 6.79 8.39 -4.33
C ASP A 19 8.12 8.78 -3.67
N GLY A 20 8.23 10.02 -3.19
CA GLY A 20 9.41 10.52 -2.49
C GLY A 20 9.82 9.74 -1.26
N ILE A 21 8.86 9.40 -0.40
CA ILE A 21 9.10 8.62 0.82
C ILE A 21 9.72 7.26 0.47
N ALA A 22 9.27 6.65 -0.63
CA ALA A 22 9.73 5.34 -1.06
C ALA A 22 11.04 5.38 -1.88
N VAL A 23 11.19 6.35 -2.78
CA VAL A 23 12.29 6.45 -3.75
C VAL A 23 13.55 7.05 -3.15
N ALA A 24 13.44 8.09 -2.32
CA ALA A 24 14.60 8.77 -1.70
C ALA A 24 15.59 7.81 -1.02
N PRO A 25 15.17 6.86 -0.15
CA PRO A 25 16.11 5.94 0.49
C PRO A 25 16.79 4.97 -0.49
N VAL A 26 16.11 4.57 -1.57
CA VAL A 26 16.68 3.73 -2.64
C VAL A 26 17.72 4.51 -3.42
N ALA A 27 17.34 5.68 -3.95
CA ALA A 27 18.21 6.55 -4.73
C ALA A 27 19.49 6.90 -3.96
N TYR A 28 19.35 7.29 -2.68
CA TYR A 28 20.49 7.60 -1.83
C TYR A 28 21.37 6.37 -1.56
N ALA A 29 20.79 5.18 -1.34
CA ALA A 29 21.57 3.96 -1.13
C ALA A 29 22.42 3.60 -2.36
N LEU A 30 21.89 3.75 -3.58
CA LEU A 30 22.63 3.51 -4.82
C LEU A 30 23.73 4.55 -5.07
N HIS A 31 23.51 5.79 -4.67
CA HIS A 31 24.55 6.82 -4.70
C HIS A 31 25.66 6.53 -3.68
N GLN A 32 25.30 6.19 -2.44
CA GLN A 32 26.26 5.86 -1.37
C GLN A 32 27.19 4.69 -1.74
N SER A 33 26.67 3.69 -2.46
CA SER A 33 27.45 2.54 -2.90
C SER A 33 28.24 2.76 -4.19
N LYS A 34 28.09 3.93 -4.86
CA LYS A 34 28.59 4.22 -6.22
C LYS A 34 28.01 3.35 -7.33
N MET A 35 26.93 2.62 -7.05
CA MET A 35 26.23 1.83 -8.06
C MET A 35 25.58 2.71 -9.13
N ALA A 36 25.08 3.89 -8.74
CA ALA A 36 24.54 4.88 -9.68
C ALA A 36 25.57 5.29 -10.75
N ASP A 37 26.81 5.58 -10.35
CA ASP A 37 27.91 5.94 -11.26
C ASP A 37 28.23 4.79 -12.22
N ARG A 38 28.24 3.55 -11.68
CA ARG A 38 28.51 2.34 -12.46
C ARG A 38 27.44 2.08 -13.52
N ILE A 39 26.17 2.31 -13.20
CA ILE A 39 25.05 2.20 -14.16
C ILE A 39 25.20 3.26 -15.25
N LEU A 40 25.49 4.51 -14.87
CA LEU A 40 25.68 5.61 -15.82
C LEU A 40 26.84 5.33 -16.79
N GLN A 41 27.95 4.78 -16.29
CA GLN A 41 29.10 4.38 -17.12
C GLN A 41 28.76 3.23 -18.08
N ALA A 42 27.94 2.27 -17.65
CA ALA A 42 27.58 1.11 -18.48
C ALA A 42 26.62 1.47 -19.62
N GLY A 43 25.70 2.41 -19.36
CA GLY A 43 24.56 2.69 -20.22
C GLY A 43 23.45 1.63 -20.11
N GLU A 44 23.80 0.34 -20.17
CA GLU A 44 22.91 -0.81 -19.95
C GLU A 44 23.66 -1.91 -19.18
N ILE A 45 23.03 -2.50 -18.16
CA ILE A 45 23.66 -3.54 -17.34
C ILE A 45 22.64 -4.50 -16.70
N GLY A 46 23.00 -5.78 -16.60
CA GLY A 46 22.21 -6.80 -15.94
C GLY A 46 22.26 -6.70 -14.40
N LEU A 47 21.13 -6.98 -13.75
CA LEU A 47 21.00 -7.01 -12.28
C LEU A 47 22.04 -7.93 -11.64
N ASN A 48 22.22 -9.15 -12.17
CA ASN A 48 23.15 -10.13 -11.60
C ASN A 48 24.61 -9.63 -11.60
N SER A 49 25.02 -8.93 -12.65
CA SER A 49 26.36 -8.33 -12.72
C SER A 49 26.58 -7.29 -11.63
N LEU A 50 25.57 -6.43 -11.38
CA LEU A 50 25.62 -5.45 -10.29
C LEU A 50 25.60 -6.12 -8.92
N CYS A 51 24.81 -7.18 -8.72
CA CYS A 51 24.79 -7.93 -7.47
C CYS A 51 26.16 -8.54 -7.14
N ILE A 52 26.83 -9.13 -8.14
CA ILE A 52 28.16 -9.70 -7.97
C ILE A 52 29.19 -8.59 -7.66
N GLU A 53 29.15 -7.48 -8.40
CA GLU A 53 30.12 -6.38 -8.26
C GLU A 53 30.01 -5.66 -6.90
N PHE A 54 28.78 -5.45 -6.40
CA PHE A 54 28.52 -4.68 -5.18
C PHE A 54 28.14 -5.52 -3.96
N GLY A 55 28.08 -6.85 -4.09
CA GLY A 55 27.62 -7.74 -3.02
C GLY A 55 26.16 -7.47 -2.61
N ALA A 56 25.30 -7.10 -3.57
CA ALA A 56 23.93 -6.69 -3.28
C ALA A 56 22.95 -7.88 -3.30
N ASN A 57 21.95 -7.81 -2.42
CA ASN A 57 20.80 -8.71 -2.40
C ASN A 57 19.91 -8.45 -3.62
N ASP A 58 19.86 -9.40 -4.54
CA ASP A 58 19.27 -9.25 -5.88
C ASP A 58 17.77 -8.95 -5.85
N GLY A 59 17.03 -9.50 -4.88
CA GLY A 59 15.59 -9.26 -4.73
C GLY A 59 15.29 -7.80 -4.40
N TYR A 60 15.93 -7.25 -3.37
CA TYR A 60 15.66 -5.87 -2.96
C TYR A 60 16.28 -4.84 -3.91
N LEU A 61 17.40 -5.18 -4.56
CA LEU A 61 17.94 -4.33 -5.63
C LEU A 61 16.98 -4.28 -6.84
N ASN A 62 16.38 -5.41 -7.21
CA ASN A 62 15.36 -5.49 -8.27
C ASN A 62 14.18 -4.54 -8.00
N VAL A 63 13.69 -4.53 -6.75
CA VAL A 63 12.63 -3.59 -6.32
C VAL A 63 13.08 -2.14 -6.45
N GLY A 64 14.31 -1.85 -6.02
CA GLY A 64 14.89 -0.51 -6.13
C GLY A 64 14.98 -0.02 -7.58
N PHE A 65 15.40 -0.88 -8.52
CA PHE A 65 15.44 -0.55 -9.94
C PHE A 65 14.07 -0.32 -10.55
N ARG A 66 13.08 -1.14 -10.20
CA ARG A 66 11.69 -0.91 -10.63
C ARG A 66 11.17 0.43 -10.11
N ALA A 67 11.50 0.82 -8.88
CA ALA A 67 11.12 2.11 -8.31
C ALA A 67 11.71 3.29 -9.10
N LEU A 68 13.00 3.23 -9.47
CA LEU A 68 13.62 4.27 -10.30
C LEU A 68 13.05 4.31 -11.73
N ALA A 69 12.71 3.14 -12.28
CA ALA A 69 12.09 3.06 -13.59
C ALA A 69 10.66 3.61 -13.60
N ALA A 70 9.90 3.40 -12.52
CA ALA A 70 8.58 4.00 -12.34
C ALA A 70 8.61 5.54 -12.21
N GLN A 71 9.78 6.13 -11.95
CA GLN A 71 10.03 7.58 -12.02
C GLN A 71 10.59 8.04 -13.37
N GLY A 72 10.85 7.12 -14.30
CA GLY A 72 11.43 7.39 -15.62
C GLY A 72 12.96 7.56 -15.62
N TRP A 73 13.62 7.35 -14.48
CA TRP A 73 15.06 7.55 -14.34
C TRP A 73 15.89 6.35 -14.81
N LEU A 74 15.26 5.20 -15.05
CA LEU A 74 15.84 4.02 -15.69
C LEU A 74 14.81 3.36 -16.62
N ASP A 75 15.27 2.64 -17.62
CA ASP A 75 14.46 1.65 -18.33
C ASP A 75 14.69 0.29 -17.68
N TYR A 76 13.62 -0.36 -17.23
CA TYR A 76 13.65 -1.64 -16.53
C TYR A 76 13.01 -2.72 -17.41
N ARG A 77 13.73 -3.83 -17.62
CA ARG A 77 13.27 -4.93 -18.47
C ARG A 77 13.46 -6.26 -17.74
N VAL A 78 12.41 -7.08 -17.78
CA VAL A 78 12.43 -8.47 -17.32
C VAL A 78 12.18 -9.35 -18.53
N ASP A 79 13.09 -10.29 -18.79
CA ASP A 79 12.84 -11.38 -19.70
C ASP A 79 12.34 -12.57 -18.88
N ASN A 80 11.04 -12.84 -18.92
CA ASN A 80 10.44 -13.93 -18.14
C ASN A 80 10.81 -15.32 -18.66
N LYS A 81 11.36 -15.43 -19.87
CA LYS A 81 11.82 -16.71 -20.43
C LYS A 81 13.19 -17.10 -19.89
N SER A 82 14.15 -16.18 -19.90
CA SER A 82 15.48 -16.41 -19.31
C SER A 82 15.50 -16.17 -17.79
N GLY A 83 14.55 -15.36 -17.30
CA GLY A 83 14.53 -14.84 -15.94
C GLY A 83 15.48 -13.66 -15.73
N GLU A 84 16.14 -13.13 -16.76
CA GLU A 84 17.11 -12.05 -16.62
C GLU A 84 16.43 -10.69 -16.40
N VAL A 85 17.07 -9.84 -15.59
CA VAL A 85 16.65 -8.46 -15.36
C VAL A 85 17.76 -7.54 -15.80
N THR A 86 17.42 -6.56 -16.63
CA THR A 86 18.36 -5.57 -17.17
C THR A 86 17.83 -4.16 -16.92
N VAL A 87 18.72 -3.24 -16.58
CA VAL A 87 18.43 -1.81 -16.49
C VAL A 87 19.26 -1.02 -17.48
N ALA A 88 18.67 0.01 -18.07
CA ALA A 88 19.34 0.94 -18.95
C ALA A 88 19.08 2.39 -18.55
N THR A 89 20.01 3.26 -18.91
CA THR A 89 19.87 4.71 -18.78
C THR A 89 18.78 5.24 -19.72
N THR A 90 18.14 6.32 -19.31
CA THR A 90 17.17 7.12 -20.07
C THR A 90 17.72 8.53 -20.23
N GLU A 91 17.00 9.38 -20.98
CA GLU A 91 17.32 10.80 -21.09
C GLU A 91 17.26 11.56 -19.73
N TYR A 92 16.62 10.97 -18.70
CA TYR A 92 16.49 11.57 -17.37
C TYR A 92 17.57 11.10 -16.38
N THR A 93 18.28 9.99 -16.68
CA THR A 93 19.13 9.31 -15.69
C THR A 93 20.24 10.19 -15.14
N GLU A 94 21.02 10.82 -16.02
CA GLU A 94 22.16 11.64 -15.61
C GLU A 94 21.73 12.78 -14.69
N SER A 95 20.66 13.49 -15.08
CA SER A 95 20.07 14.56 -14.27
C SER A 95 19.58 14.04 -12.92
N ALA A 96 18.87 12.91 -12.88
CA ALA A 96 18.35 12.35 -11.64
C ALA A 96 19.48 11.93 -10.70
N PHE A 97 20.49 11.23 -11.21
CA PHE A 97 21.60 10.71 -10.41
C PHE A 97 22.45 11.84 -9.82
N ALA A 98 22.62 12.95 -10.54
CA ALA A 98 23.28 14.15 -10.02
C ALA A 98 22.58 14.73 -8.77
N PHE A 99 21.27 14.54 -8.64
CA PHE A 99 20.51 15.00 -7.47
C PHE A 99 20.46 14.00 -6.31
N PHE A 100 20.86 12.74 -6.45
CA PHE A 100 20.69 11.72 -5.41
C PHE A 100 21.33 12.08 -4.07
N THR A 101 22.41 12.87 -4.08
CA THR A 101 23.08 13.36 -2.87
C THR A 101 22.17 14.22 -1.99
N HIS A 102 21.21 14.92 -2.60
CA HIS A 102 20.29 15.83 -1.92
C HIS A 102 19.21 15.11 -1.11
N PHE A 103 19.04 13.80 -1.30
CA PHE A 103 18.23 12.98 -0.41
C PHE A 103 18.90 12.67 0.93
N ARG A 104 20.21 12.93 1.07
CA ARG A 104 20.99 12.57 2.26
C ARG A 104 20.30 13.01 3.55
N GLU A 105 19.96 14.28 3.68
CA GLU A 105 19.51 14.81 4.96
C GLU A 105 18.15 14.24 5.39
N VAL A 106 17.21 14.10 4.45
CA VAL A 106 15.89 13.50 4.76
C VAL A 106 15.99 12.00 5.03
N VAL A 107 16.87 11.28 4.33
CA VAL A 107 17.09 9.84 4.59
C VAL A 107 17.75 9.64 5.95
N LEU A 108 18.76 10.45 6.31
CA LEU A 108 19.43 10.36 7.61
C LEU A 108 18.50 10.75 8.77
N LEU A 109 17.69 11.80 8.61
CA LEU A 109 16.66 12.19 9.58
C LEU A 109 15.78 11.00 9.99
N HIS A 110 15.39 10.17 9.02
CA HIS A 110 14.58 8.99 9.31
C HIS A 110 15.37 7.87 9.97
N ARG A 111 16.66 7.67 9.65
CA ARG A 111 17.50 6.60 10.23
C ARG A 111 17.75 6.77 11.73
N GLU A 112 17.83 8.01 12.21
CA GLU A 112 18.26 8.35 13.57
C GLU A 112 17.23 7.97 14.66
N VAL A 113 15.98 7.63 14.30
CA VAL A 113 14.91 7.42 15.29
C VAL A 113 13.96 6.27 14.95
N LYS A 114 13.58 5.47 15.96
CA LYS A 114 12.62 4.36 15.83
C LYS A 114 11.20 4.80 15.46
N LYS A 115 10.73 5.96 15.90
CA LYS A 115 9.40 6.53 15.60
C LYS A 115 9.54 8.01 15.28
N PHE A 116 8.71 8.56 14.39
CA PHE A 116 8.75 9.99 14.06
C PHE A 116 8.57 10.88 15.31
N ASN A 117 7.78 10.45 16.29
CA ASN A 117 7.66 11.15 17.57
C ASN A 117 9.00 11.31 18.32
N GLY A 118 9.90 10.33 18.19
CA GLY A 118 11.21 10.44 18.82
C GLY A 118 12.11 11.49 18.16
N ILE A 119 11.87 11.88 16.90
CA ILE A 119 12.61 12.97 16.24
C ILE A 119 12.34 14.27 16.98
N LEU A 120 11.08 14.53 17.31
CA LEU A 120 10.68 15.74 18.02
C LEU A 120 11.02 15.73 19.52
N GLN A 121 11.33 14.55 20.08
CA GLN A 121 11.74 14.38 21.49
C GLN A 121 13.26 14.40 21.69
N ASN A 122 14.03 14.04 20.66
CA ASN A 122 15.49 14.14 20.66
C ASN A 122 15.90 15.56 20.29
N SER A 123 16.79 16.21 21.06
CA SER A 123 17.21 17.60 20.81
C SER A 123 17.89 17.79 19.45
N GLU A 124 18.82 16.90 19.08
CA GLU A 124 19.55 16.94 17.81
C GLU A 124 18.62 16.64 16.62
N GLY A 125 17.82 15.58 16.75
CA GLY A 125 16.83 15.21 15.72
C GLY A 125 15.78 16.32 15.51
N ARG A 126 15.35 16.99 16.57
CA ARG A 126 14.41 18.11 16.54
C ARG A 126 15.03 19.32 15.85
N GLU A 127 16.27 19.67 16.19
CA GLU A 127 16.99 20.78 15.55
C GLU A 127 17.15 20.53 14.05
N LYS A 128 17.65 19.35 13.68
CA LYS A 128 17.82 18.95 12.27
C LYS A 128 16.50 18.96 11.50
N PHE A 129 15.41 18.48 12.12
CA PHE A 129 14.08 18.54 11.52
C PHE A 129 13.66 19.98 11.20
N PHE A 130 13.78 20.91 12.15
CA PHE A 130 13.40 22.30 11.92
C PHE A 130 14.31 23.02 10.93
N GLN A 131 15.61 22.70 10.90
CA GLN A 131 16.52 23.18 9.86
C GLN A 131 16.06 22.73 8.47
N LEU A 132 15.63 21.46 8.32
CA LEU A 132 15.09 20.96 7.06
C LEU A 132 13.77 21.61 6.66
N LEU A 133 12.87 21.87 7.62
CA LEU A 133 11.65 22.63 7.33
C LEU A 133 11.96 24.04 6.80
N ALA A 134 12.90 24.75 7.43
CA ALA A 134 13.33 26.07 7.02
C ALA A 134 14.00 26.06 5.63
N ALA A 135 14.76 25.01 5.31
CA ALA A 135 15.44 24.85 4.03
C ALA A 135 14.46 24.78 2.83
N ARG A 136 13.16 24.56 3.05
CA ARG A 136 12.15 24.65 1.98
C ARG A 136 12.17 26.00 1.26
N GLY A 137 12.47 27.09 1.97
CA GLY A 137 12.52 28.45 1.41
C GLY A 137 13.62 28.66 0.36
N SER A 138 14.62 27.78 0.31
CA SER A 138 15.68 27.74 -0.69
C SER A 138 15.65 26.44 -1.51
N ASP A 139 14.47 25.83 -1.67
CA ASP A 139 14.27 24.55 -2.35
C ASP A 139 15.23 23.44 -1.84
N PHE A 140 15.47 23.42 -0.53
CA PHE A 140 16.40 22.49 0.12
C PHE A 140 17.85 22.56 -0.41
N GLY A 141 18.23 23.69 -1.02
CA GLY A 141 19.54 23.87 -1.63
C GLY A 141 19.71 23.16 -2.97
N LEU A 142 18.62 22.71 -3.60
CA LEU A 142 18.69 22.09 -4.93
C LEU A 142 19.24 23.09 -5.96
N PRO A 143 20.35 22.78 -6.66
CA PRO A 143 20.89 23.68 -7.66
C PRO A 143 19.89 23.92 -8.79
N PRO A 144 20.00 25.06 -9.52
CA PRO A 144 19.27 25.26 -10.76
C PRO A 144 19.56 24.11 -11.73
N ALA A 145 18.56 23.74 -12.53
CA ALA A 145 18.70 22.73 -13.56
C ALA A 145 18.53 23.38 -14.94
N GLU A 146 19.30 22.91 -15.92
CA GLU A 146 19.25 23.42 -17.29
C GLU A 146 18.31 22.57 -18.16
N GLY A 147 17.49 23.24 -18.97
CA GLY A 147 16.60 22.60 -19.92
C GLY A 147 15.40 21.88 -19.30
N LYS A 148 14.43 21.53 -20.14
CA LYS A 148 13.14 20.97 -19.69
C LYS A 148 13.27 19.66 -18.92
N ILE A 149 14.24 18.81 -19.30
CA ILE A 149 14.50 17.53 -18.63
C ILE A 149 15.04 17.79 -17.22
N GLY A 150 16.09 18.61 -17.11
CA GLY A 150 16.68 18.96 -15.82
C GLY A 150 15.67 19.62 -14.89
N GLU A 151 14.89 20.58 -15.39
CA GLU A 151 13.82 21.26 -14.63
C GLU A 151 12.75 20.28 -14.13
N SER A 152 12.29 19.36 -14.99
CA SER A 152 11.30 18.35 -14.62
C SER A 152 11.83 17.38 -13.56
N VAL A 153 13.09 16.94 -13.68
CA VAL A 153 13.72 16.06 -12.68
C VAL A 153 13.90 16.80 -11.36
N ARG A 154 14.39 18.05 -11.41
CA ARG A 154 14.55 18.88 -10.21
C ARG A 154 13.22 19.05 -9.47
N GLU A 155 12.11 19.28 -10.20
CA GLU A 155 10.78 19.37 -9.60
C GLU A 155 10.35 18.05 -8.94
N GLN A 156 10.60 16.90 -9.58
CA GLN A 156 10.34 15.59 -8.97
C GLN A 156 11.13 15.42 -7.66
N ILE A 157 12.43 15.71 -7.66
CA ILE A 157 13.29 15.62 -6.48
C ILE A 157 12.80 16.56 -5.36
N LEU A 158 12.38 17.77 -5.70
CA LEU A 158 11.83 18.74 -4.75
C LEU A 158 10.61 18.17 -4.01
N PHE A 159 9.63 17.63 -4.75
CA PHE A 159 8.46 16.98 -4.14
C PHE A 159 8.83 15.72 -3.38
N HIS A 160 9.87 15.00 -3.78
CA HIS A 160 10.33 13.83 -3.06
C HIS A 160 10.91 14.18 -1.69
N ILE A 161 11.74 15.22 -1.61
CA ILE A 161 12.28 15.75 -0.36
C ILE A 161 11.14 16.30 0.51
N GLU A 162 10.22 17.08 -0.08
CA GLU A 162 9.03 17.60 0.61
C GLU A 162 8.19 16.47 1.22
N GLY A 163 7.98 15.37 0.48
CA GLY A 163 7.19 14.22 0.94
C GLY A 163 7.75 13.51 2.16
N ASN A 164 9.09 13.39 2.27
CA ASN A 164 9.75 12.81 3.44
C ASN A 164 9.53 13.65 4.72
N LEU A 165 9.25 14.94 4.58
CA LEU A 165 8.92 15.82 5.72
C LEU A 165 7.42 15.89 5.97
N VAL A 166 6.63 16.11 4.91
CA VAL A 166 5.18 16.31 4.97
C VAL A 166 4.46 15.04 5.38
N GLY A 167 4.78 13.88 4.79
CA GLY A 167 4.05 12.63 5.06
C GLY A 167 4.03 12.27 6.55
N PRO A 168 5.20 12.09 7.19
CA PRO A 168 5.27 11.72 8.61
C PRO A 168 4.65 12.78 9.54
N LEU A 169 4.83 14.06 9.21
CA LEU A 169 4.24 15.18 9.94
C LEU A 169 2.71 15.16 9.85
N VAL A 170 2.14 15.05 8.66
CA VAL A 170 0.70 15.04 8.40
C VAL A 170 0.03 13.85 9.09
N VAL A 171 0.62 12.66 9.00
CA VAL A 171 0.10 11.47 9.69
C VAL A 171 0.10 11.69 11.21
N LYS A 172 1.18 12.22 11.78
CA LYS A 172 1.25 12.54 13.21
C LYS A 172 0.15 13.50 13.62
N LEU A 173 -0.02 14.61 12.90
CA LEU A 173 -1.03 15.63 13.21
C LEU A 173 -2.44 15.07 13.10
N ALA A 174 -2.71 14.25 12.07
CA ALA A 174 -4.01 13.65 11.84
C ALA A 174 -4.38 12.61 12.91
N MET A 175 -3.47 11.69 13.24
CA MET A 175 -3.67 10.71 14.31
C MET A 175 -3.78 11.38 15.68
N GLY A 176 -3.11 12.53 15.88
CA GLY A 176 -3.26 13.38 17.07
C GLY A 176 -4.55 14.20 17.13
N GLY A 177 -5.43 14.10 16.13
CA GLY A 177 -6.74 14.77 16.12
C GLY A 177 -6.75 16.23 15.63
N MET A 178 -5.63 16.75 15.10
CA MET A 178 -5.53 18.16 14.66
C MET A 178 -6.51 18.52 13.54
N PHE A 179 -6.78 17.58 12.64
CA PHE A 179 -7.63 17.82 11.48
C PHE A 179 -9.12 17.52 11.73
N HIS A 180 -9.53 17.48 13.00
CA HIS A 180 -10.94 17.30 13.36
C HIS A 180 -11.80 18.51 12.97
N LYS A 181 -13.08 18.28 12.62
CA LYS A 181 -13.98 19.26 11.96
C LYS A 181 -14.05 20.64 12.62
N TYR A 182 -13.99 20.71 13.95
CA TYR A 182 -14.07 21.97 14.70
C TYR A 182 -12.90 22.94 14.45
N PHE A 183 -11.70 22.44 14.11
CA PHE A 183 -10.50 23.27 13.93
C PHE A 183 -10.35 23.85 12.52
N MET A 184 -11.21 23.45 11.58
CA MET A 184 -11.03 23.77 10.16
C MET A 184 -11.65 25.11 9.73
N GLU A 185 -12.45 25.77 10.57
CA GLU A 185 -13.25 26.95 10.17
C GLU A 185 -12.76 28.27 10.80
N ALA A 186 -12.20 28.24 12.00
CA ALA A 186 -11.71 29.44 12.70
C ALA A 186 -10.20 29.63 12.55
N SER A 187 -9.74 30.89 12.57
CA SER A 187 -8.31 31.18 12.73
C SER A 187 -7.86 30.87 14.15
N PHE A 188 -6.66 30.35 14.32
CA PHE A 188 -6.11 29.99 15.63
C PHE A 188 -4.65 30.43 15.81
N ARG A 189 -4.20 30.57 17.04
CA ARG A 189 -2.78 30.73 17.41
C ARG A 189 -2.18 29.38 17.81
N ALA A 190 -0.86 29.23 17.68
CA ALA A 190 -0.19 27.99 18.06
C ALA A 190 -0.39 27.61 19.55
N GLU A 191 -0.40 28.62 20.44
CA GLU A 191 -0.62 28.48 21.89
C GLU A 191 -2.02 28.02 22.28
N GLU A 192 -2.99 28.16 21.39
CA GLU A 192 -4.37 27.69 21.60
C GLU A 192 -4.51 26.17 21.39
N TYR A 193 -3.53 25.53 20.75
CA TYR A 193 -3.61 24.12 20.34
C TYR A 193 -2.54 23.21 20.97
N HIS A 194 -1.31 23.69 21.14
CA HIS A 194 -0.19 22.84 21.54
C HIS A 194 0.62 23.43 22.70
N GLN A 195 0.98 22.60 23.68
CA GLN A 195 1.76 23.02 24.85
C GLN A 195 3.14 23.59 24.44
N ASP A 196 3.81 22.92 23.50
CA ASP A 196 5.03 23.41 22.86
C ASP A 196 4.67 24.25 21.62
N HIS A 197 4.15 25.44 21.87
CA HIS A 197 3.59 26.32 20.82
C HIS A 197 4.66 26.88 19.88
N LEU A 198 5.91 27.06 20.32
CA LEU A 198 7.00 27.55 19.47
C LEU A 198 7.41 26.52 18.40
N ALA A 199 7.56 25.23 18.77
CA ALA A 199 7.78 24.19 17.77
C ALA A 199 6.58 24.03 16.83
N PHE A 200 5.37 24.16 17.37
CA PHE A 200 4.16 24.06 16.58
C PHE A 200 4.03 25.24 15.60
N GLU A 201 4.43 26.46 16.00
CA GLU A 201 4.48 27.61 15.11
C GLU A 201 5.40 27.36 13.90
N ASN A 202 6.60 26.80 14.13
CA ASN A 202 7.52 26.44 13.03
C ASN A 202 6.90 25.41 12.05
N ILE A 203 6.12 24.45 12.57
CA ILE A 203 5.37 23.48 11.76
C ILE A 203 4.30 24.20 10.93
N LEU A 204 3.53 25.11 11.55
CA LEU A 204 2.48 25.86 10.88
C LEU A 204 3.05 26.83 9.84
N ASP A 205 4.21 27.43 10.09
CA ASP A 205 4.93 28.28 9.14
C ASP A 205 5.39 27.48 7.93
N PHE A 206 5.98 26.31 8.13
CA PHE A 206 6.30 25.40 7.04
C PHE A 206 5.07 25.01 6.22
N LEU A 207 3.98 24.60 6.89
CA LEU A 207 2.73 24.25 6.20
C LEU A 207 2.10 25.48 5.51
N SER A 208 2.30 26.69 6.02
CA SER A 208 1.90 27.95 5.36
C SER A 208 2.71 28.20 4.09
N LEU A 209 4.02 27.94 4.09
CA LEU A 209 4.86 27.99 2.88
C LEU A 209 4.37 27.02 1.81
N LEU A 210 3.87 25.85 2.21
CA LEU A 210 3.26 24.87 1.31
C LEU A 210 1.82 25.20 0.91
N GLY A 211 1.28 26.31 1.41
CA GLY A 211 -0.06 26.79 1.10
C GLY A 211 -1.19 26.07 1.85
N TRP A 212 -0.91 25.31 2.91
CA TRP A 212 -1.95 24.70 3.74
C TRP A 212 -2.68 25.74 4.60
N PHE A 213 -1.95 26.73 5.09
CA PHE A 213 -2.48 27.79 5.93
C PHE A 213 -2.19 29.17 5.35
N LYS A 214 -3.08 30.12 5.64
CA LYS A 214 -2.85 31.56 5.51
C LYS A 214 -2.47 32.09 6.90
N LYS A 215 -1.26 32.64 7.04
CA LYS A 215 -0.81 33.31 8.27
C LYS A 215 -1.15 34.80 8.22
N LYS A 216 -1.84 35.32 9.24
CA LYS A 216 -2.14 36.75 9.40
C LYS A 216 -2.07 37.15 10.87
N ASN A 217 -1.25 38.15 11.21
CA ASN A 217 -1.10 38.70 12.56
C ASN A 217 -0.87 37.62 13.65
N GLY A 218 -0.05 36.60 13.33
CA GLY A 218 0.25 35.48 14.25
C GLY A 218 -0.85 34.42 14.35
N THR A 219 -1.93 34.53 13.58
CA THR A 219 -3.00 33.52 13.48
C THR A 219 -2.90 32.74 12.18
N TYR A 220 -3.36 31.49 12.20
CA TYR A 220 -3.36 30.55 11.07
C TYR A 220 -4.79 30.18 10.72
N GLN A 221 -5.11 30.19 9.43
CA GLN A 221 -6.39 29.72 8.91
C GLN A 221 -6.13 28.75 7.77
N PHE A 222 -6.85 27.62 7.72
CA PHE A 222 -6.74 26.71 6.58
C PHE A 222 -7.07 27.41 5.26
N SER A 223 -6.27 27.15 4.23
CA SER A 223 -6.65 27.46 2.86
C SER A 223 -7.57 26.37 2.30
N ASP A 224 -8.22 26.65 1.16
CA ASP A 224 -8.98 25.62 0.43
C ASP A 224 -8.11 24.37 0.12
N ALA A 225 -6.83 24.58 -0.23
CA ALA A 225 -5.86 23.51 -0.47
C ALA A 225 -5.48 22.77 0.82
N GLY A 226 -5.28 23.50 1.92
CA GLY A 226 -5.02 22.89 3.24
C GLY A 226 -6.16 22.01 3.70
N LEU A 227 -7.42 22.46 3.55
CA LEU A 227 -8.60 21.64 3.83
C LEU A 227 -8.66 20.40 2.94
N PHE A 228 -8.26 20.51 1.67
CA PHE A 228 -8.21 19.37 0.76
C PHE A 228 -7.24 18.30 1.24
N PHE A 229 -6.05 18.69 1.68
CA PHE A 229 -5.03 17.78 2.20
C PHE A 229 -5.39 17.21 3.57
N ALA A 230 -5.89 18.04 4.51
CA ALA A 230 -6.31 17.62 5.84
C ALA A 230 -7.37 16.50 5.78
N LYS A 231 -8.37 16.65 4.89
CA LYS A 231 -9.40 15.63 4.63
C LYS A 231 -8.86 14.33 4.00
N ARG A 232 -7.61 14.32 3.53
CA ARG A 232 -6.94 13.19 2.87
C ARG A 232 -5.64 12.79 3.56
N ALA A 233 -5.44 13.22 4.82
CA ALA A 233 -4.23 12.90 5.56
C ALA A 233 -3.97 11.40 5.69
N SER A 234 -5.03 10.59 5.79
CA SER A 234 -4.96 9.12 5.81
C SER A 234 -4.31 8.51 4.56
N ALA A 235 -4.33 9.19 3.41
CA ALA A 235 -3.67 8.72 2.19
C ALA A 235 -2.14 8.56 2.35
N TYR A 236 -1.54 9.25 3.32
CA TYR A 236 -0.13 9.08 3.68
C TYR A 236 0.11 7.88 4.61
N GLY A 237 -0.91 7.42 5.32
CA GLY A 237 -0.76 6.50 6.44
C GLY A 237 -0.11 5.17 6.05
N VAL A 238 -0.53 4.57 4.93
CA VAL A 238 0.05 3.29 4.48
C VAL A 238 1.53 3.46 4.16
N THR A 239 1.93 4.35 3.25
CA THR A 239 3.35 4.54 2.90
C THR A 239 4.21 4.94 4.11
N VAL A 240 3.73 5.87 4.95
CA VAL A 240 4.48 6.31 6.15
C VAL A 240 4.60 5.18 7.19
N SER A 241 3.63 4.27 7.28
CA SER A 241 3.73 3.13 8.20
C SER A 241 4.92 2.21 7.90
N TYR A 242 5.47 2.24 6.68
CA TYR A 242 6.65 1.48 6.27
C TYR A 242 7.98 2.26 6.38
N LEU A 243 8.00 3.42 7.05
CA LEU A 243 9.26 4.07 7.44
C LEU A 243 10.26 3.11 8.12
N PRO A 244 9.87 2.13 8.96
CA PRO A 244 10.82 1.13 9.47
C PRO A 244 11.56 0.37 8.35
N THR A 245 10.86 -0.03 7.28
CA THR A 245 11.48 -0.60 6.06
C THR A 245 12.39 0.39 5.36
N PHE A 246 11.90 1.61 5.09
CA PHE A 246 12.67 2.61 4.34
C PHE A 246 13.98 3.02 5.02
N ARG A 247 14.01 3.05 6.36
CA ARG A 247 15.23 3.29 7.15
C ARG A 247 16.31 2.22 6.94
N LYS A 248 15.91 1.02 6.54
CA LYS A 248 16.78 -0.15 6.36
C LYS A 248 17.07 -0.47 4.91
N VAL A 249 16.62 0.32 3.93
CA VAL A 249 16.86 0.05 2.49
C VAL A 249 18.33 -0.24 2.17
N HIS A 250 19.27 0.54 2.70
CA HIS A 250 20.71 0.25 2.50
C HIS A 250 21.12 -1.11 3.09
N GLU A 251 20.62 -1.46 4.27
CA GLU A 251 20.89 -2.77 4.90
C GLU A 251 20.22 -3.91 4.13
N LEU A 252 19.01 -3.70 3.64
CA LEU A 252 18.28 -4.67 2.83
C LEU A 252 19.01 -4.91 1.51
N ILE A 253 19.46 -3.86 0.80
CA ILE A 253 20.12 -4.02 -0.49
C ILE A 253 21.57 -4.50 -0.34
N PHE A 254 22.36 -3.96 0.59
CA PHE A 254 23.82 -4.16 0.65
C PHE A 254 24.32 -4.86 1.94
N GLY A 255 23.42 -5.26 2.83
CA GLY A 255 23.75 -5.85 4.13
C GLY A 255 22.90 -7.09 4.42
N ASN A 256 22.39 -7.19 5.66
CA ASN A 256 21.56 -8.29 6.09
C ASN A 256 20.10 -8.16 5.57
N PRO A 257 19.67 -9.02 4.63
CA PRO A 257 18.31 -8.97 4.10
C PRO A 257 17.26 -9.40 5.13
N GLU A 258 17.64 -10.07 6.22
CA GLU A 258 16.73 -10.51 7.29
C GLU A 258 16.61 -9.50 8.44
N ALA A 259 17.18 -8.29 8.30
CA ALA A 259 17.22 -7.28 9.37
C ALA A 259 15.84 -6.87 9.92
N LEU A 260 14.77 -7.10 9.16
CA LEU A 260 13.38 -6.76 9.51
C LEU A 260 12.48 -7.99 9.72
N VAL A 261 13.04 -9.20 9.72
CA VAL A 261 12.27 -10.42 10.00
C VAL A 261 11.90 -10.47 11.48
N SER A 262 10.60 -10.60 11.76
CA SER A 262 10.08 -10.82 13.11
C SER A 262 10.08 -12.31 13.46
N ARG A 263 10.36 -12.64 14.72
CA ARG A 263 10.21 -14.02 15.21
C ARG A 263 8.73 -14.30 15.52
N PRO A 264 8.31 -15.58 15.56
CA PRO A 264 6.97 -15.94 16.02
C PRO A 264 6.67 -15.28 17.39
N GLY A 265 5.53 -14.58 17.48
CA GLY A 265 5.11 -13.86 18.67
C GLY A 265 5.71 -12.46 18.86
N GLU A 266 6.65 -12.02 18.01
CA GLU A 266 7.13 -10.63 18.01
C GLU A 266 6.23 -9.75 17.13
N PRO A 267 6.03 -8.47 17.51
CA PRO A 267 5.44 -7.49 16.60
C PRO A 267 6.25 -7.37 15.31
N GLU A 268 5.58 -6.97 14.23
CA GLU A 268 6.20 -6.74 12.93
C GLU A 268 7.20 -5.58 13.01
N LYS A 269 8.43 -5.82 12.53
CA LYS A 269 9.51 -4.82 12.55
C LYS A 269 9.52 -3.91 11.32
N HIS A 270 8.96 -4.39 10.22
CA HIS A 270 9.00 -3.72 8.92
C HIS A 270 7.92 -2.62 8.78
N VAL A 271 6.88 -2.65 9.62
CA VAL A 271 5.73 -1.74 9.52
C VAL A 271 5.22 -1.30 10.90
N ASP A 272 4.81 -0.04 11.03
CA ASP A 272 4.01 0.44 12.17
C ASP A 272 2.54 0.04 11.93
N ARG A 273 2.15 -1.11 12.50
CA ARG A 273 0.84 -1.73 12.22
C ARG A 273 -0.34 -0.85 12.63
N GLU A 274 -0.24 -0.10 13.72
CA GLU A 274 -1.30 0.82 14.17
C GLU A 274 -1.55 1.92 13.14
N MET A 275 -0.46 2.53 12.66
CA MET A 275 -0.52 3.55 11.60
C MET A 275 -1.01 2.98 10.27
N ASN A 276 -0.58 1.76 9.93
CA ASN A 276 -0.98 1.08 8.71
C ASN A 276 -2.51 0.85 8.66
N VAL A 277 -3.08 0.34 9.77
CA VAL A 277 -4.52 0.14 9.95
C VAL A 277 -5.28 1.48 9.89
N TRP A 278 -4.76 2.52 10.54
CA TRP A 278 -5.35 3.86 10.46
C TRP A 278 -5.35 4.43 9.03
N GLY A 279 -4.24 4.24 8.31
CA GLY A 279 -4.07 4.70 6.93
C GLY A 279 -5.00 3.99 5.94
N SER A 280 -5.12 2.66 6.05
CA SER A 280 -5.96 1.86 5.16
C SER A 280 -7.45 2.17 5.35
N GLY A 281 -7.92 2.35 6.58
CA GLY A 281 -9.32 2.67 6.88
C GLY A 281 -9.85 3.94 6.19
N GLY A 282 -8.98 4.93 5.93
CA GLY A 282 -9.35 6.16 5.23
C GLY A 282 -9.55 6.03 3.71
N ALA A 283 -9.04 4.96 3.10
CA ALA A 283 -9.10 4.74 1.64
C ALA A 283 -10.41 4.07 1.17
N HIS A 284 -11.19 3.51 2.09
CA HIS A 284 -12.20 2.49 1.77
C HIS A 284 -13.53 3.00 1.19
N SER A 285 -13.90 4.28 1.39
CA SER A 285 -15.25 4.78 1.04
C SER A 285 -15.66 4.57 -0.43
N ALA A 286 -14.72 4.66 -1.38
CA ALA A 286 -15.02 4.45 -2.80
C ALA A 286 -15.20 2.97 -3.15
N TYR A 287 -14.39 2.09 -2.58
CA TYR A 287 -14.44 0.65 -2.83
C TYR A 287 -15.66 0.02 -2.15
N PHE A 288 -15.99 0.50 -0.95
CA PHE A 288 -17.15 0.03 -0.18
C PHE A 288 -18.46 0.26 -0.91
N LYS A 289 -18.60 1.34 -1.69
CA LYS A 289 -19.79 1.52 -2.53
C LYS A 289 -19.97 0.34 -3.50
N LYS A 290 -18.89 -0.18 -4.09
CA LYS A 290 -18.97 -1.32 -4.99
C LYS A 290 -19.20 -2.63 -4.24
N VAL A 291 -18.59 -2.79 -3.07
CA VAL A 291 -18.91 -3.90 -2.16
C VAL A 291 -20.41 -3.92 -1.84
N ASP A 292 -21.01 -2.77 -1.50
CA ASP A 292 -22.44 -2.68 -1.21
C ASP A 292 -23.29 -3.19 -2.37
N GLU A 293 -22.95 -2.82 -3.62
CA GLU A 293 -23.64 -3.30 -4.81
C GLU A 293 -23.60 -4.84 -4.89
N ILE A 294 -22.47 -5.45 -4.58
CA ILE A 294 -22.27 -6.91 -4.59
C ILE A 294 -23.08 -7.59 -3.47
N ILE A 295 -22.99 -7.07 -2.25
CA ILE A 295 -23.73 -7.60 -1.10
C ILE A 295 -25.24 -7.50 -1.34
N VAL A 296 -25.70 -6.37 -1.86
CA VAL A 296 -27.11 -6.16 -2.20
C VAL A 296 -27.57 -7.09 -3.32
N ASP A 297 -26.75 -7.34 -4.35
CA ASP A 297 -27.07 -8.31 -5.41
C ASP A 297 -27.21 -9.74 -4.86
N LEU A 298 -26.29 -10.18 -4.00
CA LEU A 298 -26.30 -11.54 -3.44
C LEU A 298 -27.45 -11.78 -2.47
N PHE A 299 -27.68 -10.87 -1.52
CA PHE A 299 -28.64 -11.07 -0.43
C PHE A 299 -30.07 -10.57 -0.75
N ASN A 300 -30.33 -10.14 -1.99
CA ASN A 300 -31.68 -9.93 -2.55
C ASN A 300 -32.20 -11.09 -3.41
N ARG A 301 -31.39 -12.12 -3.67
CA ARG A 301 -31.81 -13.34 -4.38
C ARG A 301 -32.80 -14.16 -3.53
N PRO A 302 -33.53 -15.14 -4.12
CA PRO A 302 -34.28 -16.12 -3.34
C PRO A 302 -33.41 -16.71 -2.21
N VAL A 303 -33.97 -16.86 -1.00
CA VAL A 303 -33.19 -17.18 0.21
C VAL A 303 -32.36 -18.47 0.10
N ASN A 304 -32.82 -19.45 -0.67
CA ASN A 304 -32.14 -20.71 -0.96
C ASN A 304 -30.93 -20.57 -1.92
N GLU A 305 -30.83 -19.44 -2.62
CA GLU A 305 -29.72 -19.08 -3.51
C GLU A 305 -28.73 -18.10 -2.85
N GLN A 306 -29.00 -17.67 -1.62
CA GLN A 306 -28.13 -16.78 -0.86
C GLN A 306 -27.05 -17.57 -0.11
N PRO A 307 -25.89 -16.95 0.17
CA PRO A 307 -24.99 -17.45 1.18
C PRO A 307 -25.71 -17.56 2.54
N LYS A 308 -25.32 -18.54 3.36
CA LYS A 308 -25.82 -18.64 4.75
C LYS A 308 -25.22 -17.57 5.66
N GLY A 309 -24.14 -16.95 5.22
CA GLY A 309 -23.40 -15.98 6.00
C GLY A 309 -22.17 -15.47 5.27
N VAL A 310 -21.27 -14.83 6.02
CA VAL A 310 -20.08 -14.16 5.49
C VAL A 310 -18.88 -14.54 6.34
N LEU A 311 -17.79 -14.90 5.68
CA LEU A 311 -16.49 -15.11 6.30
C LEU A 311 -15.52 -14.04 5.81
N ASP A 312 -14.89 -13.30 6.72
CA ASP A 312 -13.85 -12.32 6.43
C ASP A 312 -12.49 -12.83 6.89
N MET A 313 -11.63 -13.18 5.92
CA MET A 313 -10.26 -13.65 6.15
C MET A 313 -9.30 -12.45 6.20
N GLY A 314 -8.51 -12.36 7.26
CA GLY A 314 -7.74 -11.17 7.62
C GLY A 314 -8.64 -10.06 8.16
N CYS A 315 -9.56 -10.40 9.06
CA CYS A 315 -10.61 -9.49 9.51
C CYS A 315 -10.08 -8.25 10.27
N GLY A 316 -8.82 -8.25 10.72
CA GLY A 316 -8.18 -7.08 11.29
C GLY A 316 -8.89 -6.55 12.53
N ASN A 317 -9.60 -5.43 12.40
CA ASN A 317 -10.39 -4.84 13.48
C ASN A 317 -11.90 -5.13 13.39
N GLY A 318 -12.34 -5.93 12.41
CA GLY A 318 -13.74 -6.31 12.19
C GLY A 318 -14.58 -5.25 11.48
N ALA A 319 -14.05 -4.08 11.15
CA ALA A 319 -14.84 -2.98 10.57
C ALA A 319 -15.49 -3.34 9.23
N PHE A 320 -14.82 -4.16 8.41
CA PHE A 320 -15.37 -4.61 7.14
C PHE A 320 -16.53 -5.58 7.33
N LEU A 321 -16.40 -6.55 8.24
CA LEU A 321 -17.46 -7.49 8.59
C LEU A 321 -18.68 -6.77 9.19
N ILE A 322 -18.47 -5.77 10.05
CA ILE A 322 -19.53 -4.90 10.59
C ILE A 322 -20.26 -4.18 9.44
N HIS A 323 -19.50 -3.54 8.54
CA HIS A 323 -20.07 -2.85 7.38
C HIS A 323 -20.91 -3.78 6.49
N ILE A 324 -20.41 -4.99 6.19
CA ILE A 324 -21.19 -5.97 5.42
C ILE A 324 -22.49 -6.33 6.14
N PHE A 325 -22.44 -6.59 7.45
CA PHE A 325 -23.63 -6.89 8.22
C PHE A 325 -24.65 -5.75 8.15
N ASP A 326 -24.24 -4.51 8.39
CA ASP A 326 -25.11 -3.32 8.32
C ASP A 326 -25.78 -3.17 6.94
N VAL A 327 -25.03 -3.44 5.87
CA VAL A 327 -25.58 -3.43 4.51
C VAL A 327 -26.62 -4.54 4.34
N ILE A 328 -26.34 -5.77 4.80
CA ILE A 328 -27.30 -6.88 4.68
C ILE A 328 -28.57 -6.56 5.49
N GLU A 329 -28.42 -6.18 6.76
CA GLU A 329 -29.52 -5.91 7.68
C GLU A 329 -30.45 -4.81 7.16
N HIS A 330 -29.89 -3.69 6.71
CA HIS A 330 -30.70 -2.51 6.39
C HIS A 330 -31.10 -2.39 4.92
N ARG A 331 -30.40 -3.06 3.99
CA ARG A 331 -30.55 -2.79 2.54
C ARG A 331 -30.89 -4.00 1.70
N THR A 332 -31.17 -5.16 2.30
CA THR A 332 -31.45 -6.40 1.56
C THR A 332 -32.74 -7.09 1.99
N TYR A 333 -33.23 -8.01 1.16
CA TYR A 333 -34.33 -8.91 1.48
C TYR A 333 -33.97 -9.80 2.67
N ARG A 334 -32.73 -10.31 2.72
CA ARG A 334 -32.25 -11.13 3.86
C ARG A 334 -32.39 -10.41 5.20
N GLY A 335 -32.07 -9.12 5.24
CA GLY A 335 -32.23 -8.27 6.43
C GLY A 335 -33.65 -8.26 7.00
N LYS A 336 -34.68 -8.40 6.16
CA LYS A 336 -36.09 -8.43 6.57
C LYS A 336 -36.54 -9.76 7.19
N ILE A 337 -35.73 -10.81 7.09
CA ILE A 337 -36.07 -12.17 7.49
C ILE A 337 -34.99 -12.84 8.34
N LEU A 338 -34.11 -12.06 8.99
CA LEU A 338 -33.02 -12.59 9.82
C LEU A 338 -33.51 -13.48 10.97
N ASP A 339 -34.70 -13.22 11.51
CA ASP A 339 -35.31 -14.06 12.55
C ASP A 339 -35.60 -15.49 12.08
N GLN A 340 -35.91 -15.66 10.78
CA GLN A 340 -36.22 -16.96 10.16
C GLN A 340 -34.96 -17.59 9.54
N HIS A 341 -34.07 -16.74 9.00
CA HIS A 341 -32.86 -17.13 8.31
C HIS A 341 -31.68 -16.30 8.84
N PRO A 342 -31.12 -16.61 10.02
CA PRO A 342 -30.02 -15.84 10.60
C PRO A 342 -28.76 -15.91 9.73
N LEU A 343 -27.87 -14.94 9.88
CA LEU A 343 -26.55 -14.94 9.24
C LEU A 343 -25.52 -15.62 10.12
N ILE A 344 -24.62 -16.37 9.50
CA ILE A 344 -23.39 -16.86 10.14
C ILE A 344 -22.27 -15.88 9.80
N LEU A 345 -21.81 -15.10 10.77
CA LEU A 345 -20.67 -14.21 10.58
C LEU A 345 -19.40 -14.85 11.14
N VAL A 346 -18.32 -14.81 10.36
CA VAL A 346 -17.01 -15.32 10.76
C VAL A 346 -15.95 -14.26 10.49
N GLY A 347 -15.22 -13.84 11.52
CA GLY A 347 -13.96 -13.11 11.37
C GLY A 347 -12.80 -14.06 11.63
N ALA A 348 -11.91 -14.21 10.65
CA ALA A 348 -10.71 -15.04 10.76
C ALA A 348 -9.45 -14.19 10.61
N ASP A 349 -8.47 -14.40 11.49
CA ASP A 349 -7.18 -13.72 11.42
C ASP A 349 -6.11 -14.58 12.11
N TYR A 350 -4.89 -14.59 11.58
CA TYR A 350 -3.77 -15.31 12.16
C TYR A 350 -3.15 -14.56 13.35
N ASN A 351 -3.46 -13.27 13.51
CA ASN A 351 -2.94 -12.41 14.56
C ASN A 351 -3.93 -12.32 15.74
N GLU A 352 -3.54 -12.86 16.89
CA GLU A 352 -4.36 -12.84 18.12
C GLU A 352 -4.76 -11.43 18.60
N SER A 353 -3.93 -10.42 18.33
CA SER A 353 -4.26 -9.03 18.69
C SER A 353 -5.38 -8.48 17.81
N ALA A 354 -5.39 -8.84 16.51
CA ALA A 354 -6.47 -8.50 15.58
C ALA A 354 -7.78 -9.18 16.01
N LEU A 355 -7.74 -10.47 16.35
CA LEU A 355 -8.91 -11.20 16.87
C LEU A 355 -9.49 -10.55 18.13
N LYS A 356 -8.64 -10.11 19.07
CA LYS A 356 -9.09 -9.43 20.30
C LYS A 356 -9.80 -8.11 19.98
N VAL A 357 -9.26 -7.30 19.08
CA VAL A 357 -9.87 -6.02 18.66
C VAL A 357 -11.17 -6.28 17.90
N THR A 358 -11.19 -7.24 16.98
CA THR A 358 -12.38 -7.65 16.23
C THR A 358 -13.52 -8.06 17.18
N ARG A 359 -13.25 -8.90 18.19
CA ARG A 359 -14.25 -9.28 19.20
C ARG A 359 -14.82 -8.06 19.93
N ALA A 360 -13.95 -7.15 20.38
CA ALA A 360 -14.39 -5.95 21.11
C ALA A 360 -15.29 -5.06 20.24
N ASN A 361 -14.93 -4.86 18.98
CA ASN A 361 -15.70 -4.01 18.05
C ASN A 361 -17.04 -4.65 17.68
N LEU A 362 -17.08 -5.95 17.41
CA LEU A 362 -18.32 -6.67 17.11
C LEU A 362 -19.29 -6.67 18.30
N ILE A 363 -18.79 -6.89 19.53
CA ILE A 363 -19.59 -6.78 20.76
C ILE A 363 -20.11 -5.34 20.92
N GLY A 364 -19.26 -4.34 20.69
CA GLY A 364 -19.65 -2.93 20.75
C GLY A 364 -20.70 -2.53 19.69
N ALA A 365 -20.77 -3.26 18.58
CA ALA A 365 -21.76 -3.10 17.52
C ALA A 365 -23.01 -3.97 17.71
N ASP A 366 -23.09 -4.77 18.78
CA ASP A 366 -24.17 -5.76 19.03
C ASP A 366 -24.30 -6.83 17.92
N ILE A 367 -23.17 -7.20 17.31
CA ILE A 367 -23.11 -8.19 16.22
C ILE A 367 -22.54 -9.51 16.75
N TRP A 368 -23.30 -10.60 16.58
CA TRP A 368 -22.82 -11.94 16.92
C TRP A 368 -22.07 -12.58 15.75
N ALA A 369 -20.75 -12.79 15.93
CA ALA A 369 -19.91 -13.52 14.98
C ALA A 369 -19.02 -14.55 15.68
N LYS A 370 -18.51 -15.52 14.90
CA LYS A 370 -17.41 -16.40 15.29
C LYS A 370 -16.10 -15.69 14.99
N VAL A 371 -15.22 -15.57 15.98
CA VAL A 371 -13.91 -14.93 15.79
C VAL A 371 -12.83 -15.96 16.07
N VAL A 372 -12.25 -16.49 15.00
CA VAL A 372 -11.41 -17.70 14.99
C VAL A 372 -10.02 -17.41 14.45
N TRP A 373 -9.06 -18.23 14.84
CA TRP A 373 -7.74 -18.19 14.23
C TRP A 373 -7.81 -18.76 12.81
N GLY A 374 -7.16 -18.12 11.84
CA GLY A 374 -7.07 -18.62 10.47
C GLY A 374 -5.95 -17.94 9.68
N ASP A 375 -5.25 -18.71 8.86
CA ASP A 375 -4.19 -18.24 7.97
C ASP A 375 -4.68 -18.32 6.52
N ILE A 376 -4.45 -17.25 5.73
CA ILE A 376 -4.86 -17.21 4.33
C ILE A 376 -4.20 -18.31 3.49
N GLY A 377 -3.02 -18.80 3.88
CA GLY A 377 -2.34 -19.92 3.24
C GLY A 377 -2.87 -21.31 3.60
N GLN A 378 -3.76 -21.42 4.59
CA GLN A 378 -4.27 -22.68 5.14
C GLN A 378 -5.82 -22.72 5.20
N PRO A 379 -6.53 -22.58 4.08
CA PRO A 379 -8.00 -22.60 4.07
C PRO A 379 -8.57 -23.95 4.53
N ASP A 380 -7.89 -25.07 4.28
CA ASP A 380 -8.34 -26.41 4.71
C ASP A 380 -8.45 -26.50 6.24
N LEU A 381 -7.46 -25.99 6.96
CA LEU A 381 -7.45 -25.96 8.42
C LEU A 381 -8.58 -25.07 8.95
N LEU A 382 -8.79 -23.91 8.35
CA LEU A 382 -9.91 -23.03 8.72
C LEU A 382 -11.26 -23.70 8.48
N ALA A 383 -11.44 -24.35 7.33
CA ALA A 383 -12.67 -25.07 7.00
C ALA A 383 -12.94 -26.21 7.99
N GLN A 384 -11.91 -26.99 8.34
CA GLN A 384 -12.01 -28.06 9.32
C GLN A 384 -12.42 -27.52 10.69
N ASN A 385 -11.74 -26.49 11.20
CA ASN A 385 -12.05 -25.87 12.49
C ASN A 385 -13.48 -25.32 12.53
N LEU A 386 -13.92 -24.65 11.45
CA LEU A 386 -15.31 -24.14 11.36
C LEU A 386 -16.34 -25.26 11.40
N LYS A 387 -16.04 -26.39 10.74
CA LYS A 387 -16.93 -27.54 10.70
C LYS A 387 -17.00 -28.25 12.05
N GLU A 388 -15.86 -28.50 12.68
CA GLU A 388 -15.75 -29.25 13.94
C GLU A 388 -16.29 -28.45 15.13
N ASP A 389 -15.88 -27.18 15.27
CA ASP A 389 -16.20 -26.39 16.46
C ASP A 389 -17.58 -25.73 16.38
N TYR A 390 -18.06 -25.41 15.17
CA TYR A 390 -19.26 -24.59 14.98
C TYR A 390 -20.31 -25.23 14.06
N GLY A 391 -20.02 -26.39 13.45
CA GLY A 391 -20.91 -27.00 12.46
C GLY A 391 -21.08 -26.16 11.19
N VAL A 392 -20.18 -25.21 10.95
CA VAL A 392 -20.26 -24.26 9.83
C VAL A 392 -19.51 -24.84 8.63
N ASP A 393 -20.19 -24.91 7.49
CA ASP A 393 -19.56 -25.29 6.23
C ASP A 393 -19.05 -24.04 5.51
N MET A 394 -17.73 -23.92 5.34
CA MET A 394 -17.14 -22.72 4.73
C MET A 394 -17.61 -22.50 3.28
N SER A 395 -17.98 -23.57 2.58
CA SER A 395 -18.50 -23.50 1.20
C SER A 395 -19.92 -22.92 1.11
N GLU A 396 -20.63 -22.82 2.24
CA GLU A 396 -21.96 -22.21 2.34
C GLU A 396 -21.93 -20.71 2.67
N LEU A 397 -20.74 -20.14 2.84
CA LEU A 397 -20.53 -18.73 3.15
C LEU A 397 -20.03 -17.95 1.92
N LEU A 398 -20.36 -16.67 1.86
CA LEU A 398 -19.61 -15.74 1.02
C LEU A 398 -18.27 -15.52 1.69
N ASN A 399 -17.18 -15.89 1.03
CA ASN A 399 -15.85 -15.62 1.53
C ASN A 399 -15.43 -14.22 1.10
N THR A 400 -14.79 -13.48 1.98
CA THR A 400 -14.33 -12.12 1.74
C THR A 400 -12.93 -11.93 2.25
N ARG A 401 -12.18 -11.03 1.62
CA ARG A 401 -10.92 -10.50 2.13
C ARG A 401 -10.55 -9.20 1.42
N THR A 402 -9.86 -8.32 2.13
CA THR A 402 -9.43 -7.02 1.60
C THR A 402 -7.92 -6.88 1.74
N PHE A 403 -7.23 -6.68 0.62
CA PHE A 403 -5.79 -6.38 0.54
C PHE A 403 -4.93 -7.44 1.23
N LEU A 404 -5.14 -8.72 0.90
CA LEU A 404 -4.52 -9.83 1.65
C LEU A 404 -3.83 -10.88 0.78
N ASP A 405 -4.30 -11.17 -0.44
CA ASP A 405 -3.68 -12.21 -1.27
C ASP A 405 -2.23 -11.84 -1.62
N HIS A 406 -1.95 -10.56 -1.87
CA HIS A 406 -0.57 -10.08 -2.09
C HIS A 406 0.32 -10.18 -0.85
N ASN A 407 -0.24 -10.20 0.37
CA ASN A 407 0.48 -10.28 1.64
C ASN A 407 0.53 -11.72 2.20
N ARG A 408 0.18 -12.73 1.39
CA ARG A 408 0.31 -14.14 1.77
C ARG A 408 1.78 -14.49 2.04
N ILE A 409 2.01 -15.43 2.95
CA ILE A 409 3.36 -15.93 3.22
C ILE A 409 3.87 -16.68 1.98
N TRP A 410 5.12 -16.43 1.61
CA TRP A 410 5.74 -17.11 0.47
C TRP A 410 5.92 -18.61 0.74
N GLU A 411 5.37 -19.41 -0.16
CA GLU A 411 5.58 -20.85 -0.22
C GLU A 411 6.11 -21.20 -1.61
N LYS A 412 7.27 -21.87 -1.67
CA LYS A 412 7.84 -22.27 -2.95
C LYS A 412 6.94 -23.34 -3.60
N PRO A 413 6.47 -23.15 -4.84
CA PRO A 413 5.74 -24.20 -5.55
C PRO A 413 6.57 -25.48 -5.70
N GLU A 414 5.95 -26.64 -5.53
CA GLU A 414 6.61 -27.95 -5.65
C GLU A 414 6.85 -28.37 -7.10
N ASN A 415 6.02 -27.87 -8.03
CA ASN A 415 6.03 -28.28 -9.43
C ASN A 415 7.03 -27.48 -10.28
N THR A 416 7.47 -28.09 -11.38
CA THR A 416 8.25 -27.37 -12.40
C THR A 416 7.34 -26.38 -13.11
N VAL A 417 7.73 -25.11 -13.09
CA VAL A 417 6.97 -24.03 -13.69
C VAL A 417 7.14 -24.05 -15.22
N GLN A 418 6.05 -24.26 -15.95
CA GLN A 418 6.05 -24.25 -17.43
C GLN A 418 5.39 -22.99 -18.04
N ARG A 419 5.02 -22.01 -17.22
CA ARG A 419 4.40 -20.77 -17.67
C ARG A 419 5.43 -19.69 -18.00
N GLU A 420 5.11 -18.86 -18.97
CA GLU A 420 5.78 -17.59 -19.23
C GLU A 420 4.89 -16.46 -18.70
N SER A 421 5.38 -15.76 -17.68
CA SER A 421 4.70 -14.65 -17.03
C SER A 421 4.62 -13.45 -17.97
N THR A 422 3.52 -12.70 -17.85
CA THR A 422 3.40 -11.36 -18.46
C THR A 422 3.65 -10.24 -17.45
N SER A 423 3.86 -10.59 -16.18
CA SER A 423 4.15 -9.63 -15.13
C SER A 423 5.51 -9.00 -15.35
N THR A 424 5.57 -7.71 -15.07
CA THR A 424 6.82 -6.94 -14.96
C THR A 424 7.26 -6.79 -13.51
N GLY A 425 6.50 -7.31 -12.54
CA GLY A 425 6.70 -7.11 -11.11
C GLY A 425 8.11 -7.42 -10.63
N ALA A 426 8.55 -6.71 -9.59
CA ALA A 426 9.83 -6.93 -8.94
C ALA A 426 9.59 -7.60 -7.58
N PHE A 427 9.82 -8.91 -7.51
CA PHE A 427 9.51 -9.72 -6.33
C PHE A 427 10.77 -10.13 -5.58
N ALA A 428 10.67 -10.10 -4.26
CA ALA A 428 11.73 -10.50 -3.35
C ALA A 428 11.18 -11.39 -2.23
N TYR A 429 12.02 -12.29 -1.74
CA TYR A 429 11.80 -12.97 -0.46
C TYR A 429 13.13 -13.10 0.25
N ARG A 430 13.25 -12.44 1.42
CA ARG A 430 14.46 -12.44 2.24
C ARG A 430 15.72 -12.11 1.45
N GLY A 431 15.64 -11.05 0.64
CA GLY A 431 16.74 -10.54 -0.19
C GLY A 431 16.98 -11.29 -1.48
N LYS A 432 16.34 -12.44 -1.71
CA LYS A 432 16.48 -13.20 -2.97
C LYS A 432 15.40 -12.78 -3.95
N ARG A 433 15.77 -12.58 -5.21
CA ARG A 433 14.81 -12.32 -6.28
C ARG A 433 13.96 -13.56 -6.55
N LEU A 434 12.65 -13.35 -6.69
CA LEU A 434 11.73 -14.37 -7.17
C LEU A 434 11.47 -14.17 -8.67
N ASN A 435 11.47 -15.26 -9.43
CA ASN A 435 11.10 -15.24 -10.84
C ASN A 435 9.58 -15.03 -10.97
N ASN A 436 9.12 -14.19 -11.89
CA ASN A 436 7.71 -13.84 -12.05
C ASN A 436 6.85 -15.08 -12.39
N ASN A 437 7.40 -16.04 -13.15
CA ASN A 437 6.75 -17.32 -13.43
C ASN A 437 6.48 -18.10 -12.13
N LEU A 438 7.43 -18.10 -11.18
CA LEU A 438 7.26 -18.75 -9.88
C LEU A 438 6.22 -18.03 -9.01
N VAL A 439 6.14 -16.70 -9.10
CA VAL A 439 5.17 -15.91 -8.32
C VAL A 439 3.74 -16.14 -8.82
N GLU A 440 3.54 -16.19 -10.14
CA GLU A 440 2.25 -16.58 -10.72
C GLU A 440 1.87 -18.03 -10.37
N GLU A 441 2.82 -18.97 -10.42
CA GLU A 441 2.56 -20.36 -10.00
C GLU A 441 2.21 -20.46 -8.51
N ASN A 442 2.89 -19.70 -7.66
CA ASN A 442 2.55 -19.62 -6.23
C ASN A 442 1.15 -19.03 -6.01
N LEU A 443 0.76 -18.02 -6.80
CA LEU A 443 -0.60 -17.46 -6.75
C LEU A 443 -1.65 -18.47 -7.22
N LEU A 444 -1.36 -19.26 -8.27
CA LEU A 444 -2.23 -20.33 -8.76
C LEU A 444 -2.44 -21.39 -7.68
N HIS A 445 -1.35 -21.85 -7.04
CA HIS A 445 -1.43 -22.81 -5.95
C HIS A 445 -2.26 -22.27 -4.78
N HIS A 446 -2.07 -21.00 -4.42
CA HIS A 446 -2.88 -20.32 -3.42
C HIS A 446 -4.37 -20.34 -3.76
N PHE A 447 -4.77 -19.94 -4.98
CA PHE A 447 -6.18 -20.00 -5.38
C PHE A 447 -6.73 -21.41 -5.42
N ASN A 448 -5.94 -22.40 -5.84
CA ASN A 448 -6.36 -23.80 -5.84
C ASN A 448 -6.68 -24.33 -4.44
N LYS A 449 -5.95 -23.90 -3.40
CA LYS A 449 -6.30 -24.23 -2.00
C LYS A 449 -7.65 -23.65 -1.60
N TRP A 450 -7.99 -22.45 -2.09
CA TRP A 450 -9.25 -21.78 -1.76
C TRP A 450 -10.45 -22.25 -2.59
N ALA A 451 -10.22 -22.66 -3.85
CA ALA A 451 -11.26 -22.97 -4.82
C ALA A 451 -12.37 -23.89 -4.29
N PRO A 452 -12.10 -25.00 -3.57
CA PRO A 452 -13.13 -25.88 -3.03
C PRO A 452 -14.18 -25.18 -2.15
N TYR A 453 -13.81 -24.06 -1.53
CA TYR A 453 -14.65 -23.34 -0.56
C TYR A 453 -15.32 -22.10 -1.14
N ILE A 454 -14.89 -21.63 -2.31
CA ILE A 454 -15.36 -20.36 -2.90
C ILE A 454 -16.03 -20.54 -4.26
N GLN A 455 -16.13 -21.76 -4.79
CA GLN A 455 -16.77 -22.00 -6.08
C GLN A 455 -18.27 -21.64 -6.11
N ARG A 456 -19.00 -21.86 -5.02
CA ARG A 456 -20.47 -21.68 -5.01
C ARG A 456 -20.91 -20.23 -4.81
N PHE A 457 -20.62 -19.66 -3.64
CA PHE A 457 -21.04 -18.30 -3.27
C PHE A 457 -19.98 -17.24 -3.58
N GLY A 458 -18.78 -17.66 -3.94
CA GLY A 458 -17.72 -16.79 -4.40
C GLY A 458 -16.79 -16.30 -3.30
N LEU A 459 -15.79 -15.59 -3.77
CA LEU A 459 -14.84 -14.78 -3.03
C LEU A 459 -15.05 -13.31 -3.44
N LEU A 460 -15.56 -12.49 -2.53
CA LEU A 460 -15.54 -11.04 -2.67
C LEU A 460 -14.18 -10.52 -2.21
N VAL A 461 -13.35 -10.09 -3.15
CA VAL A 461 -11.99 -9.64 -2.89
C VAL A 461 -11.79 -8.20 -3.33
N ILE A 462 -11.21 -7.39 -2.45
CA ILE A 462 -10.60 -6.10 -2.81
C ILE A 462 -9.10 -6.33 -2.84
N GLU A 463 -8.44 -6.07 -3.96
CA GLU A 463 -7.00 -6.34 -4.07
C GLU A 463 -6.20 -5.19 -4.65
N LEU A 464 -4.94 -5.08 -4.22
CA LEU A 464 -3.91 -4.16 -4.68
C LEU A 464 -3.12 -4.78 -5.83
N HIS A 465 -2.85 -3.97 -6.85
CA HIS A 465 -2.18 -4.34 -8.08
C HIS A 465 -1.08 -3.34 -8.42
N THR A 466 -0.11 -3.83 -9.19
CA THR A 466 0.91 -2.99 -9.83
C THR A 466 0.55 -2.68 -11.28
N ILE A 467 1.29 -1.77 -11.90
CA ILE A 467 1.22 -1.43 -13.33
C ILE A 467 2.63 -1.41 -13.94
N ASP A 468 2.73 -1.45 -15.27
CA ASP A 468 4.02 -1.32 -15.96
C ASP A 468 4.78 -0.05 -15.50
N PRO A 469 6.08 -0.14 -15.12
CA PRO A 469 6.86 1.01 -14.66
C PRO A 469 6.97 2.12 -15.73
N LYS A 470 6.92 1.79 -17.02
CA LYS A 470 6.85 2.79 -18.10
C LYS A 470 5.52 3.54 -18.10
N LEU A 471 4.42 2.86 -17.76
CA LEU A 471 3.12 3.49 -17.61
C LEU A 471 3.10 4.40 -16.37
N ALA A 472 3.69 3.96 -15.26
CA ALA A 472 3.87 4.76 -14.06
C ALA A 472 4.71 6.02 -14.33
N ALA A 473 5.85 5.88 -15.03
CA ALA A 473 6.75 6.99 -15.37
C ALA A 473 6.06 8.09 -16.21
N ARG A 474 5.19 7.71 -17.15
CA ARG A 474 4.40 8.67 -17.95
C ARG A 474 3.29 9.36 -17.14
N ASN A 475 3.00 8.87 -15.94
CA ASN A 475 1.86 9.28 -15.11
C ASN A 475 2.27 9.61 -13.66
N VAL A 476 3.51 10.03 -13.42
CA VAL A 476 3.96 10.50 -12.10
C VAL A 476 3.03 11.62 -11.60
N GLY A 477 2.56 11.49 -10.36
CA GLY A 477 1.54 12.37 -9.80
C GLY A 477 0.10 12.05 -10.22
N LYS A 478 -0.16 10.93 -10.89
CA LYS A 478 -1.51 10.43 -11.20
C LYS A 478 -1.77 9.00 -10.70
N THR A 479 -0.74 8.31 -10.24
CA THR A 479 -0.80 6.96 -9.69
C THR A 479 0.02 6.88 -8.40
N THR A 480 -0.28 5.90 -7.56
CA THR A 480 0.47 5.56 -6.34
C THR A 480 1.34 4.30 -6.53
N ALA A 481 1.44 3.79 -7.77
CA ALA A 481 2.14 2.55 -8.08
C ALA A 481 3.59 2.54 -7.58
N THR A 482 4.38 3.59 -7.83
CA THR A 482 5.79 3.63 -7.37
C THR A 482 5.90 3.42 -5.86
N ALA A 483 5.12 4.19 -5.08
CA ALA A 483 5.14 4.10 -3.63
C ALA A 483 4.70 2.71 -3.14
N TYR A 484 3.62 2.14 -3.71
CA TYR A 484 3.13 0.83 -3.28
C TYR A 484 4.03 -0.32 -3.72
N ASP A 485 4.51 -0.34 -4.97
CA ASP A 485 5.49 -1.32 -5.47
C ASP A 485 6.72 -1.39 -4.58
N THR A 486 7.27 -0.22 -4.25
CA THR A 486 8.49 -0.14 -3.44
C THR A 486 8.22 -0.59 -2.00
N THR A 487 7.10 -0.14 -1.42
CA THR A 487 6.70 -0.51 -0.06
C THR A 487 6.53 -2.03 0.07
N HIS A 488 5.74 -2.63 -0.82
CA HIS A 488 5.36 -4.04 -0.77
C HIS A 488 6.52 -4.93 -1.19
N GLY A 489 7.26 -4.58 -2.25
CA GLY A 489 8.42 -5.34 -2.71
C GLY A 489 9.56 -5.40 -1.69
N LEU A 490 9.82 -4.32 -0.94
CA LEU A 490 10.83 -4.31 0.12
C LEU A 490 10.37 -5.01 1.41
N SER A 491 9.10 -5.42 1.51
CA SER A 491 8.52 -6.11 2.66
C SER A 491 8.05 -7.53 2.33
N ASP A 492 8.61 -8.12 1.27
CA ASP A 492 8.31 -9.50 0.83
C ASP A 492 6.81 -9.73 0.56
N GLN A 493 6.17 -8.77 -0.11
CA GLN A 493 4.78 -8.85 -0.56
C GLN A 493 4.70 -8.89 -2.11
N TYR A 494 3.66 -9.54 -2.62
CA TYR A 494 3.57 -10.04 -4.01
C TYR A 494 2.41 -9.42 -4.78
N ILE A 495 2.50 -8.10 -5.04
CA ILE A 495 1.51 -7.40 -5.87
C ILE A 495 1.75 -7.69 -7.36
N VAL A 496 0.75 -8.24 -8.03
CA VAL A 496 0.78 -8.52 -9.48
C VAL A 496 -0.15 -7.57 -10.23
N GLU A 497 0.08 -7.40 -11.53
CA GLU A 497 -0.83 -6.67 -12.41
C GLU A 497 -2.25 -7.28 -12.37
N LEU A 498 -3.29 -6.46 -12.53
CA LEU A 498 -4.69 -6.92 -12.46
C LEU A 498 -4.98 -8.05 -13.44
N ASP A 499 -4.52 -7.93 -14.69
CA ASP A 499 -4.73 -8.95 -15.71
C ASP A 499 -4.04 -10.28 -15.36
N VAL A 500 -2.88 -10.22 -14.70
CA VAL A 500 -2.17 -11.40 -14.19
C VAL A 500 -2.97 -12.04 -13.05
N PHE A 501 -3.48 -11.24 -12.11
CA PHE A 501 -4.30 -11.72 -11.00
C PHE A 501 -5.56 -12.44 -11.50
N LEU A 502 -6.30 -11.85 -12.43
CA LEU A 502 -7.52 -12.42 -12.99
C LEU A 502 -7.23 -13.67 -13.82
N LYS A 503 -6.21 -13.64 -14.69
CA LYS A 503 -5.77 -14.81 -15.46
C LYS A 503 -5.47 -16.00 -14.54
N VAL A 504 -4.71 -15.78 -13.46
CA VAL A 504 -4.34 -16.84 -12.53
C VAL A 504 -5.55 -17.34 -11.72
N ALA A 505 -6.51 -16.46 -11.38
CA ALA A 505 -7.77 -16.87 -10.78
C ALA A 505 -8.60 -17.76 -11.73
N GLU A 506 -8.69 -17.40 -13.00
CA GLU A 506 -9.40 -18.18 -14.03
C GLU A 506 -8.79 -19.56 -14.23
N GLU A 507 -7.45 -19.66 -14.22
CA GLU A 507 -6.72 -20.93 -14.25
C GLU A 507 -7.07 -21.84 -13.06
N ALA A 508 -7.40 -21.27 -11.90
CA ALA A 508 -7.91 -21.99 -10.72
C ALA A 508 -9.42 -22.30 -10.79
N GLY A 509 -10.08 -21.99 -11.92
CA GLY A 509 -11.52 -22.17 -12.11
C GLY A 509 -12.38 -21.10 -11.43
N LEU A 510 -11.80 -19.94 -11.10
CA LEU A 510 -12.47 -18.84 -10.42
C LEU A 510 -12.58 -17.64 -11.37
N TYR A 511 -13.81 -17.31 -11.75
CA TYR A 511 -14.09 -16.29 -12.76
C TYR A 511 -14.69 -15.05 -12.10
N PRO A 512 -14.27 -13.83 -12.48
CA PRO A 512 -14.91 -12.61 -12.03
C PRO A 512 -16.35 -12.49 -12.55
N ASP A 513 -17.28 -12.03 -11.71
CA ASP A 513 -18.59 -11.58 -12.17
C ASP A 513 -18.44 -10.21 -12.86
N GLU A 514 -18.36 -10.21 -14.19
CA GLU A 514 -18.15 -9.02 -15.04
C GLU A 514 -19.12 -7.86 -14.74
N ARG A 515 -20.35 -8.15 -14.31
CA ARG A 515 -21.35 -7.11 -13.98
C ARG A 515 -20.98 -6.34 -12.70
N LEU A 516 -20.24 -7.00 -11.83
CA LEU A 516 -19.94 -6.57 -10.47
C LEU A 516 -18.47 -6.17 -10.27
N HIS A 517 -17.62 -6.47 -11.25
CA HIS A 517 -16.23 -6.04 -11.30
C HIS A 517 -16.08 -4.51 -11.27
N ALA A 518 -15.03 -4.02 -10.60
CA ALA A 518 -14.57 -2.65 -10.73
C ALA A 518 -13.06 -2.54 -10.51
N LYS A 519 -12.46 -1.54 -11.15
CA LYS A 519 -11.05 -1.18 -10.98
C LYS A 519 -10.90 0.32 -10.66
N PHE A 520 -9.85 0.66 -9.92
CA PHE A 520 -9.64 1.99 -9.34
C PHE A 520 -8.18 2.46 -9.53
N PRO A 521 -7.97 3.61 -10.20
CA PRO A 521 -8.95 4.32 -11.04
C PRO A 521 -9.47 3.43 -12.19
N ASP A 522 -10.64 3.76 -12.73
CA ASP A 522 -11.22 3.04 -13.88
C ASP A 522 -10.48 3.37 -15.19
N SER A 523 -9.27 2.82 -15.32
CA SER A 523 -8.34 3.02 -16.44
C SER A 523 -7.20 1.99 -16.36
N ASP A 524 -6.21 2.08 -17.25
CA ASP A 524 -4.99 1.26 -17.20
C ASP A 524 -4.07 1.62 -16.03
N LEU A 525 -4.36 2.72 -15.32
CA LEU A 525 -3.68 3.10 -14.07
C LEU A 525 -4.27 2.41 -12.84
N ALA A 526 -5.19 1.46 -13.01
CA ALA A 526 -5.81 0.76 -11.91
C ALA A 526 -4.77 0.05 -11.05
N THR A 527 -4.69 0.45 -9.79
CA THR A 527 -3.87 -0.23 -8.77
C THR A 527 -4.73 -0.95 -7.75
N ILE A 528 -6.06 -0.83 -7.82
CA ILE A 528 -6.97 -1.53 -6.92
C ILE A 528 -8.12 -2.12 -7.73
N SER A 529 -8.60 -3.30 -7.38
CA SER A 529 -9.81 -3.89 -7.95
C SER A 529 -10.75 -4.43 -6.87
N VAL A 530 -12.03 -4.55 -7.23
CA VAL A 530 -13.07 -5.23 -6.46
C VAL A 530 -13.66 -6.30 -7.35
N ASN A 531 -13.58 -7.56 -6.92
CA ASN A 531 -14.04 -8.72 -7.69
C ASN A 531 -14.95 -9.61 -6.83
N LEU A 532 -15.97 -10.18 -7.45
CA LEU A 532 -16.62 -11.39 -6.96
C LEU A 532 -16.15 -12.56 -7.85
N LEU A 533 -15.16 -13.31 -7.36
CA LEU A 533 -14.61 -14.49 -8.05
C LEU A 533 -15.43 -15.72 -7.66
N LYS A 534 -15.91 -16.51 -8.63
CA LYS A 534 -16.73 -17.71 -8.35
C LYS A 534 -16.50 -18.82 -9.37
N GLY A 535 -16.93 -20.03 -9.03
CA GLY A 535 -16.93 -21.15 -9.97
C GLY A 535 -17.85 -20.89 -11.15
N ASN A 536 -17.58 -21.55 -12.28
CA ASN A 536 -18.36 -21.36 -13.48
C ASN A 536 -19.81 -21.81 -13.28
N SER A 537 -20.76 -20.87 -13.31
CA SER A 537 -22.20 -21.17 -13.24
C SER A 537 -22.74 -21.72 -14.56
N SER A 538 -21.95 -21.63 -15.64
CA SER A 538 -22.27 -22.27 -16.91
C SER A 538 -21.61 -23.64 -16.96
N GLY A 539 -22.43 -24.69 -16.91
CA GLY A 539 -21.99 -26.08 -17.04
C GLY A 539 -21.37 -26.39 -18.41
N LYS A 540 -20.16 -25.89 -18.64
CA LYS A 540 -19.21 -26.53 -19.54
C LYS A 540 -18.32 -27.42 -18.69
N LEU A 541 -18.82 -28.63 -18.46
CA LEU A 541 -17.97 -29.78 -18.22
C LEU A 541 -16.90 -29.78 -19.33
N VAL A 542 -15.64 -29.73 -18.93
CA VAL A 542 -14.51 -30.08 -19.79
C VAL A 542 -14.57 -31.57 -20.08
#